data_AF-A0A645HV95-F1
#
_entry.id   AF-A0A645HV95-F1
#
_cell.length_a   1.000
_cell.length_b   1.000
_cell.length_c   1.000
_cell.angle_alpha   90.00
_cell.angle_beta   90.00
_cell.angle_gamma   90.00
#
_symmetry.space_group_name_H-M   'P 1'
#
loop_
_entity.id
_entity.type
_entity.pdbx_description
1 polymer ?
#
loop_
_entity_poly.entity_id
_entity_poly.type
_entity_poly.pdbx_seq_one_letter_code
_entity_poly.pdbx_strand_id
1 'polypeptide(L)' 'MYITERAVFELRAEGLVLTEIAPGMDLEKDVLAQMNFKPVIADDLKTMDGRIFRNEIMGLKKDQ' A
#
# COMPACT_ATOMS: atom_id res chain seq x y z
N MET A 1 10.00 3.14 -4.59
CA MET A 1 8.82 2.47 -4.00
C MET A 1 9.19 1.98 -2.62
N TYR A 2 8.33 2.21 -1.63
CA TYR A 2 8.50 1.80 -0.24
C TYR A 2 7.31 0.91 0.12
N ILE A 3 7.56 -0.29 0.61
CA ILE A 3 6.52 -1.28 0.90
C ILE A 3 6.59 -1.63 2.38
N THR A 4 5.44 -1.64 3.03
CA THR A 4 5.27 -2.07 4.42
C THR A 4 4.22 -3.18 4.49
N GLU A 5 4.01 -3.75 5.67
CA GLU A 5 2.93 -4.72 5.89
C GLU A 5 1.52 -4.12 5.70
N ARG A 6 1.38 -2.78 5.81
CA ARG A 6 0.08 -2.08 5.77
C ARG A 6 -0.17 -1.30 4.49
N ALA A 7 0.88 -0.88 3.80
CA ALA A 7 0.78 0.11 2.74
C ALA A 7 1.99 0.11 1.79
N VAL A 8 1.73 0.52 0.54
CA VAL A 8 2.73 0.80 -0.49
C VAL A 8 2.76 2.30 -0.76
N PHE A 9 3.97 2.84 -0.85
CA PHE A 9 4.21 4.25 -1.15
C PHE A 9 5.17 4.41 -2.33
N GLU A 10 4.97 5.47 -3.09
CA GLU A 10 5.86 5.92 -4.15
C GLU A 10 6.41 7.30 -3.84
N LEU A 11 7.68 7.55 -4.19
CA LEU A 11 8.21 8.91 -4.19
C LEU A 11 7.92 9.52 -5.56
N ARG A 12 7.06 10.54 -5.59
CA ARG A 12 6.72 11.31 -6.79
C ARG A 12 7.15 12.77 -6.61
N ALA A 13 6.93 13.61 -7.60
CA ALA A 13 7.37 15.01 -7.58
C ALA A 13 6.68 15.83 -6.47
N GLU A 14 5.44 15.45 -6.14
CA GLU A 14 4.59 16.00 -5.09
C GLU A 14 4.93 15.49 -3.68
N GLY A 15 5.82 14.50 -3.57
CA GLY A 15 6.27 13.92 -2.31
C GLY A 15 5.97 12.42 -2.18
N LEU A 16 5.80 11.95 -0.94
CA LEU A 16 5.49 10.56 -0.66
C LEU A 16 3.99 10.31 -0.91
N VAL A 17 3.69 9.46 -1.89
CA VAL A 17 2.33 9.15 -2.33
C VAL A 17 1.95 7.76 -1.86
N LEU A 18 0.86 7.63 -1.11
CA LEU A 18 0.26 6.35 -0.74
C LEU A 18 -0.51 5.79 -1.94
N THR A 19 -0.08 4.64 -2.45
CA THR A 19 -0.63 4.02 -3.67
C THR A 19 -1.42 2.75 -3.39
N GLU A 20 -1.08 2.00 -2.34
CA GLU A 20 -1.84 0.80 -1.94
C GLU A 20 -1.99 0.69 -0.41
N ILE A 21 -3.11 0.13 0.06
CA ILE A 21 -3.34 -0.27 1.45
C ILE A 21 -3.65 -1.76 1.55
N ALA A 22 -3.26 -2.42 2.64
CA ALA A 22 -3.56 -3.83 2.84
C ALA A 22 -5.08 -4.08 2.96
N PRO A 23 -5.58 -5.26 2.54
CA PRO A 23 -6.99 -5.58 2.56
C PRO A 23 -7.55 -5.56 3.99
N GLY A 24 -8.70 -4.91 4.15
CA GLY A 24 -9.41 -4.82 5.44
C GLY A 24 -8.88 -3.75 6.39
N MET A 25 -7.91 -2.93 5.99
CA MET A 25 -7.40 -1.80 6.79
C MET A 25 -8.20 -0.52 6.55
N ASP A 26 -8.38 0.27 7.61
CA ASP A 26 -8.90 1.63 7.57
C ASP A 26 -7.76 2.62 7.34
N LEU A 27 -7.88 3.45 6.29
CA LEU A 27 -6.85 4.40 5.88
C LEU A 27 -6.45 5.35 7.02
N GLU A 28 -7.44 5.94 7.71
CA GLU A 28 -7.18 6.95 8.73
C GLU A 28 -6.62 6.31 10.01
N LYS A 29 -7.27 5.25 10.51
CA LYS A 29 -6.93 4.65 11.81
C LYS A 29 -5.69 3.78 11.76
N ASP A 30 -5.51 3.02 10.69
CA ASP A 30 -4.49 1.97 10.67
C ASP A 30 -3.23 2.38 9.89
N VAL A 31 -3.33 3.36 9.00
CA VAL A 31 -2.19 3.87 8.21
C VAL A 31 -1.81 5.28 8.65
N LEU A 32 -2.69 6.27 8.48
CA LEU A 32 -2.35 7.68 8.69
C LEU A 32 -2.07 8.01 10.16
N ALA A 33 -2.82 7.43 11.10
CA ALA A 33 -2.59 7.63 12.54
C ALA A 33 -1.24 7.06 13.03
N GLN A 34 -0.59 6.18 12.25
CA GLN A 34 0.72 5.61 12.57
C GLN A 34 1.88 6.43 11.98
N MET A 35 1.61 7.56 11.34
CA MET A 35 2.63 8.38 10.66
C MET A 35 2.80 9.76 11.32
N ASN A 36 4.05 10.23 11.38
CA ASN A 36 4.37 11.57 11.87
C ASN A 36 4.03 12.70 10.88
N PHE A 37 3.63 12.36 9.66
CA PHE A 37 3.21 13.29 8.61
C PHE A 37 2.17 12.63 7.71
N LYS A 38 1.38 13.44 7.00
CA LYS A 38 0.37 12.95 6.05
C LYS A 38 0.99 12.82 4.65
N PRO A 39 1.04 11.61 4.07
CA PRO A 39 1.43 11.42 2.67
C PRO A 39 0.34 12.01 1.74
N VAL A 40 0.70 12.22 0.48
CA VAL A 40 -0.29 12.46 -0.58
C VAL A 40 -1.04 11.15 -0.83
N ILE A 41 -2.36 11.21 -0.98
CA ILE A 41 -3.16 10.01 -1.29
C ILE A 41 -3.33 9.95 -2.80
N ALA A 42 -3.01 8.81 -3.41
CA ALA A 42 -3.23 8.62 -4.84
C ALA A 42 -4.73 8.67 -5.18
N ASP A 43 -5.10 9.37 -6.26
CA ASP A 43 -6.48 9.39 -6.76
C ASP A 43 -6.97 7.97 -7.13
N ASP A 44 -6.05 7.10 -7.50
CA ASP A 44 -6.29 5.69 -7.83
C ASP A 44 -5.86 4.74 -6.71
N LEU A 45 -5.92 5.15 -5.44
CA LEU A 45 -5.55 4.32 -4.28
C LEU A 45 -6.17 2.92 -4.38
N LYS A 46 -5.31 1.89 -4.33
CA LYS A 46 -5.73 0.48 -4.50
C LYS A 46 -5.63 -0.29 -3.20
N THR A 47 -6.29 -1.43 -3.16
CA THR A 47 -5.98 -2.46 -2.18
C THR A 47 -4.80 -3.29 -2.69
N MET A 48 -3.85 -3.59 -1.81
CA MET A 48 -2.75 -4.52 -2.10
C MET A 48 -3.31 -5.88 -2.52
N ASP A 49 -2.53 -6.62 -3.31
CA ASP A 49 -2.93 -7.95 -3.75
C ASP A 49 -3.21 -8.88 -2.55
N GLY A 50 -4.47 -9.28 -2.39
CA GLY A 50 -4.91 -10.11 -1.26
C GLY A 50 -4.19 -11.45 -1.15
N ARG A 51 -3.53 -11.94 -2.22
CA ARG A 51 -2.71 -13.15 -2.18
C ARG A 51 -1.49 -13.01 -1.26
N ILE A 52 -0.99 -11.79 -1.04
CA ILE A 52 0.11 -11.50 -0.12
C ILE A 52 -0.26 -11.86 1.33
N PHE A 53 -1.55 -11.80 1.66
CA PHE A 53 -2.07 -11.96 3.03
C PHE A 53 -2.65 -13.36 3.30
N ARG A 54 -2.47 -14.30 2.38
CA ARG A 54 -2.92 -15.69 2.53
C ARG A 54 -1.73 -16.60 2.72
N ASN A 55 -1.89 -17.62 3.57
CA ASN A 55 -0.87 -18.64 3.77
C ASN A 55 -0.95 -19.73 2.68
N GLU A 56 -0.80 -19.31 1.42
CA GLU A 56 -0.95 -20.13 0.22
C GLU A 56 0.11 -19.74 -0.83
N ILE A 57 0.44 -20.65 -1.74
CA ILE A 57 1.37 -20.33 -2.84
C ILE A 57 0.71 -19.27 -3.76
N MET A 58 1.35 -18.11 -3.90
CA MET A 58 0.79 -16.96 -4.65
C MET A 58 0.65 -17.16 -6.17
N GLY A 59 1.38 -18.14 -6.75
CA GLY A 59 1.35 -18.42 -8.19
C GLY A 59 1.82 -17.24 -9.04
N LEU A 60 2.88 -16.54 -8.62
CA LEU A 60 3.45 -15.42 -9.37
C LEU A 60 3.92 -15.90 -10.75
N LYS A 61 3.38 -15.32 -11.81
CA LYS A 61 3.97 -15.42 -13.15
C LYS A 61 5.18 -14.48 -13.19
N LYS A 62 6.23 -14.84 -13.93
CA LYS A 62 7.23 -13.83 -14.30
C LYS A 62 6.55 -12.88 -15.26
N ASP A 63 6.51 -11.59 -14.93
CA ASP A 63 6.15 -10.56 -15.88
C ASP A 63 7.16 -10.63 -17.05
N GLN A 64 6.62 -10.67 -18.27
CA GLN A 64 7.37 -10.84 -19.51
C GLN A 64 7.73 -9.47 -20.10
#